data_AF-A0A9P8EW30-F1
#
_entry.id   AF-A0A9P8EW30-F1
#
_cell.length_a   1.000
_cell.length_b   1.000
_cell.length_c   1.000
_cell.angle_alpha   90.00
_cell.angle_beta   90.00
_cell.angle_gamma   90.00
#
_symmetry.space_group_name_H-M   'P 1'
#
loop_
_entity.id
_entity.type
_entity.pdbx_description
1 polymer ?
#
loop_
_entity_poly.entity_id
_entity_poly.type
_entity_poly.pdbx_seq_one_letter_code
_entity_poly.pdbx_strand_id
1 'polypeptide(L)'
;MGDPQYMKFPDLRLAQSVFTLASPSASSSAKQTSLTALQDAIREHKMAPLYHYLAHPQTGKLNGSGESASSQKTSSSSPMPSLRRTSSINTTSIIGVLGGVKQTDGADLPWDEKLYESMKRENDQELAAIQKEEDEAAEREGDTEVNTARGKRAELYARIGDKDKALEAFEKLLEKTGILASKIDIVLAIIRIAMFFDDKTLVKKSVERCSALVESGGDWDRRNRLKAYQGLHLITIRSHAAAAPLLLDSLSTFTATELCSYSNLVVYAVLAGSVALPRRDFKSRVVDAPEIRAIVGSEDANERLAGLSGAVSSNPSAGTDTSAMDVDTTSSATPKPAVVNLTTLSSGSAEQEKAEPEIDFSPLAQMIRSLYSGHYQNFFRALSTVETQFLAQDRYLYEHRRWYVKEMRLRAYAQLLQSYKVVGLESMAQSFG
;
A
#
# COMPACT_ATOMS: atom_id res chain seq x y z
N MET A 1 -20.41 17.16 8.65
CA MET A 1 -19.21 16.71 7.91
C MET A 1 -19.70 15.68 6.92
N GLY A 2 -19.57 15.93 5.61
CA GLY A 2 -19.96 14.95 4.60
C GLY A 2 -18.95 13.82 4.53
N ASP A 3 -19.42 12.65 4.10
CA ASP A 3 -18.57 11.49 3.87
C ASP A 3 -17.48 11.83 2.83
N PRO A 4 -16.27 11.26 2.97
CA PRO A 4 -15.19 11.58 2.07
C PRO A 4 -15.51 11.07 0.66
N GLN A 5 -15.30 11.93 -0.34
CA GLN A 5 -15.68 11.63 -1.72
C GLN A 5 -14.57 10.91 -2.49
N TYR A 6 -14.94 10.19 -3.56
CA TYR A 6 -14.03 9.54 -4.52
C TYR A 6 -13.15 8.41 -3.99
N MET A 7 -13.48 7.80 -2.85
CA MET A 7 -12.58 6.84 -2.18
C MET A 7 -12.45 5.48 -2.88
N LYS A 8 -13.38 5.11 -3.76
CA LYS A 8 -13.48 3.75 -4.28
C LYS A 8 -12.48 3.42 -5.39
N PHE A 9 -12.19 4.38 -6.28
CA PHE A 9 -11.36 4.15 -7.46
C PHE A 9 -10.18 5.13 -7.55
N PRO A 10 -9.04 4.73 -8.14
CA PRO A 10 -8.71 3.38 -8.62
C PRO A 10 -8.37 2.41 -7.47
N ASP A 11 -8.68 1.12 -7.66
CA ASP A 11 -8.33 0.08 -6.69
C ASP A 11 -6.83 -0.27 -6.79
N LEU A 12 -6.06 0.11 -5.78
CA LEU A 12 -4.62 -0.16 -5.71
C LEU A 12 -4.29 -1.64 -5.54
N ARG A 13 -5.24 -2.47 -5.07
CA ARG A 13 -5.06 -3.93 -5.01
C ARG A 13 -4.90 -4.52 -6.40
N LEU A 14 -5.58 -3.96 -7.41
CA LEU A 14 -5.41 -4.39 -8.81
C LEU A 14 -4.01 -4.08 -9.32
N ALA A 15 -3.42 -2.94 -8.96
CA ALA A 15 -2.03 -2.63 -9.31
C ALA A 15 -1.05 -3.63 -8.68
N GLN A 16 -1.35 -4.11 -7.46
CA GLN A 16 -0.57 -5.17 -6.82
C GLN A 16 -0.75 -6.52 -7.55
N SER A 17 -1.96 -6.90 -7.95
CA SER A 17 -2.20 -8.11 -8.75
C SER A 17 -1.45 -8.08 -10.08
N VAL A 18 -1.45 -6.94 -10.78
CA VAL A 18 -0.66 -6.74 -12.01
C VAL A 18 0.84 -6.91 -11.75
N PHE A 19 1.33 -6.40 -10.62
CA PHE A 19 2.72 -6.57 -10.22
C PHE A 19 3.04 -8.05 -9.94
N THR A 20 2.21 -8.76 -9.18
CA THR A 20 2.38 -10.18 -8.87
C THR A 20 2.43 -11.05 -10.13
N LEU A 21 1.59 -10.75 -11.13
CA LEU A 21 1.59 -11.44 -12.42
C LEU A 21 2.92 -11.31 -13.17
N ALA A 22 3.49 -10.10 -13.17
CA ALA A 22 4.75 -9.85 -13.86
C ALA A 22 5.99 -10.27 -13.05
N SER A 23 5.84 -10.43 -11.73
CA SER A 23 6.94 -10.66 -10.80
C SER A 23 7.58 -12.05 -10.97
N PRO A 24 8.92 -12.14 -11.05
CA PRO A 24 9.63 -13.42 -11.13
C PRO A 24 9.65 -14.18 -9.78
N SER A 25 9.43 -13.51 -8.66
CA SER A 25 9.47 -14.12 -7.32
C SER A 25 8.11 -14.61 -6.83
N ALA A 26 7.03 -14.38 -7.59
CA ALA A 26 5.69 -14.83 -7.24
C ALA A 26 5.51 -16.33 -7.57
N SER A 27 4.79 -17.04 -6.71
CA SER A 27 4.45 -18.45 -6.96
C SER A 27 3.42 -18.58 -8.09
N SER A 28 3.40 -19.71 -8.80
CA SER A 28 2.43 -19.98 -9.87
C SER A 28 0.98 -19.89 -9.39
N SER A 29 0.69 -20.36 -8.17
CA SER A 29 -0.64 -20.23 -7.54
C SER A 29 -1.04 -18.76 -7.32
N ALA A 30 -0.15 -17.94 -6.75
CA ALA A 30 -0.42 -16.52 -6.52
C ALA A 30 -0.61 -15.75 -7.84
N LYS A 31 0.13 -16.12 -8.90
CA LYS A 31 -0.08 -15.58 -10.25
C LYS A 31 -1.48 -15.93 -10.77
N GLN A 32 -1.92 -17.18 -10.65
CA GLN A 32 -3.25 -17.59 -11.10
C GLN A 32 -4.38 -16.86 -10.35
N THR A 33 -4.29 -16.73 -9.03
CA THR A 33 -5.27 -15.97 -8.24
C THR A 33 -5.29 -14.49 -8.61
N SER A 34 -4.12 -13.90 -8.88
CA SER A 34 -4.01 -12.51 -9.32
C SER A 34 -4.60 -12.31 -10.72
N LEU A 35 -4.46 -13.32 -11.60
CA LEU A 35 -5.02 -13.31 -12.95
C LEU A 35 -6.55 -13.33 -12.90
N THR A 36 -7.13 -14.23 -12.10
CA THR A 36 -8.60 -14.33 -11.97
C THR A 36 -9.17 -13.04 -11.38
N ALA A 37 -8.55 -12.53 -10.31
CA ALA A 37 -8.98 -11.26 -9.70
C ALA A 37 -8.91 -10.09 -10.69
N LEU A 38 -7.87 -10.03 -11.53
CA LEU A 38 -7.72 -9.01 -12.56
C LEU A 38 -8.78 -9.16 -13.67
N GLN A 39 -9.03 -10.38 -14.15
CA GLN A 39 -10.05 -10.63 -15.17
C GLN A 39 -11.46 -10.30 -14.69
N ASP A 40 -11.77 -10.66 -13.44
CA ASP A 40 -13.07 -10.38 -12.83
C ASP A 40 -13.26 -8.87 -12.67
N ALA A 41 -12.25 -8.16 -12.18
CA ALA A 41 -12.30 -6.70 -12.04
C ALA A 41 -12.42 -5.97 -13.40
N ILE A 42 -11.72 -6.45 -14.44
CA ILE A 42 -11.83 -5.89 -15.80
C ILE A 42 -13.26 -6.02 -16.31
N ARG A 43 -13.92 -7.16 -16.09
CA ARG A 43 -15.30 -7.40 -16.51
C ARG A 43 -16.32 -6.63 -15.65
N GLU A 44 -16.15 -6.63 -14.34
CA GLU A 44 -17.05 -5.97 -13.38
C GLU A 44 -17.04 -4.45 -13.55
N HIS A 45 -15.86 -3.85 -13.68
CA HIS A 45 -15.70 -2.40 -13.77
C HIS A 45 -15.50 -1.87 -15.19
N LYS A 46 -15.56 -2.76 -16.20
CA LYS A 46 -15.45 -2.45 -17.63
C LYS A 46 -14.16 -1.67 -17.96
N MET A 47 -13.02 -2.12 -17.43
CA MET A 47 -11.76 -1.39 -17.48
C MET A 47 -11.05 -1.50 -18.85
N ALA A 48 -11.65 -0.97 -19.92
CA ALA A 48 -11.16 -1.16 -21.29
C ALA A 48 -9.76 -0.55 -21.56
N PRO A 49 -9.46 0.71 -21.17
CA PRO A 49 -8.13 1.32 -21.32
C PRO A 49 -7.06 0.61 -20.49
N LEU A 50 -7.39 0.19 -19.26
CA LEU A 50 -6.45 -0.62 -18.46
C LEU A 50 -6.17 -1.96 -19.13
N TYR A 51 -7.21 -2.64 -19.64
CA TYR A 51 -7.06 -3.90 -20.36
C TYR A 51 -6.17 -3.74 -21.60
N HIS A 52 -6.38 -2.69 -22.40
CA HIS A 52 -5.51 -2.36 -23.52
C HIS A 52 -4.07 -2.05 -23.07
N TYR A 53 -3.89 -1.28 -22.00
CA TYR A 53 -2.57 -0.98 -21.45
C TYR A 53 -1.80 -2.23 -21.02
N LEU A 54 -2.50 -3.24 -20.50
CA LEU A 54 -1.91 -4.46 -19.96
C LEU A 54 -1.71 -5.56 -21.01
N ALA A 55 -2.74 -5.89 -21.78
CA ALA A 55 -2.81 -7.10 -22.61
C ALA A 55 -2.58 -6.88 -24.11
N HIS A 56 -2.58 -5.64 -24.61
CA HIS A 56 -2.53 -5.40 -26.06
C HIS A 56 -1.25 -6.02 -26.69
N PRO A 57 -1.33 -6.72 -27.85
CA PRO A 57 -0.20 -7.49 -28.38
C PRO A 57 1.06 -6.68 -28.73
N GLN A 58 0.90 -5.40 -29.07
CA GLN A 58 2.01 -4.53 -29.49
C GLN A 58 2.41 -3.51 -28.41
N THR A 59 1.46 -3.05 -27.59
CA THR A 59 1.67 -1.97 -26.61
C THR A 59 1.54 -2.42 -25.17
N GLY A 60 1.03 -3.64 -24.96
CA GLY A 60 0.73 -4.22 -23.66
C GLY A 60 1.97 -4.39 -22.80
N LYS A 61 1.81 -4.08 -21.52
CA LYS A 61 2.91 -4.19 -20.55
C LYS A 61 3.06 -5.59 -19.96
N LEU A 62 2.05 -6.47 -20.01
CA LEU A 62 2.15 -7.86 -19.54
C LEU A 62 2.55 -8.82 -20.68
N ASN A 63 1.86 -8.73 -21.81
CA ASN A 63 2.15 -9.54 -22.99
C ASN A 63 3.30 -8.88 -23.76
N GLY A 64 4.54 -9.27 -23.44
CA GLY A 64 5.70 -8.78 -24.18
C GLY A 64 5.54 -9.12 -25.66
N SER A 65 5.60 -8.10 -26.52
CA SER A 65 5.94 -8.15 -27.95
C SER A 65 5.55 -9.45 -28.66
N GLY A 66 4.39 -9.41 -29.33
CA GLY A 66 3.81 -10.45 -30.17
C GLY A 66 4.68 -11.66 -30.51
N GLU A 67 4.07 -12.84 -30.37
CA GLU A 67 4.36 -14.02 -31.16
C GLU A 67 4.44 -13.64 -32.65
N SER A 68 5.60 -13.15 -33.09
CA SER A 68 5.98 -13.18 -34.48
C SER A 68 6.45 -14.61 -34.71
N ALA A 69 5.59 -15.36 -35.38
CA ALA A 69 5.97 -16.58 -36.04
C ALA A 69 7.34 -16.40 -36.72
N SER A 70 8.22 -17.39 -36.54
CA SER A 70 9.56 -17.56 -37.11
C SER A 70 10.70 -16.69 -36.54
N SER A 71 11.50 -17.28 -35.63
CA SER A 71 12.93 -16.96 -35.46
C SER A 71 13.64 -18.11 -34.74
N GLN A 72 14.05 -19.08 -35.56
CA GLN A 72 15.27 -19.88 -35.47
C GLN A 72 16.05 -19.89 -34.14
N LYS A 73 16.13 -21.07 -33.52
CA LYS A 73 17.18 -21.43 -32.58
C LYS A 73 18.54 -21.14 -33.21
N THR A 74 19.30 -20.22 -32.63
CA THR A 74 20.76 -20.18 -32.80
C THR A 74 21.43 -20.22 -31.43
N SER A 75 22.40 -21.12 -31.35
CA SER A 75 23.13 -21.53 -30.16
C SER A 75 24.21 -20.53 -29.73
N SER A 76 24.54 -20.61 -28.43
CA SER A 76 25.83 -20.27 -27.82
C SER A 76 26.36 -18.84 -27.92
N SER A 77 26.26 -18.08 -26.83
CA SER A 77 27.42 -17.49 -26.15
C SER A 77 26.98 -16.81 -24.85
N SER A 78 27.66 -17.12 -23.75
CA SER A 78 27.43 -16.52 -22.43
C SER A 78 27.68 -15.00 -22.46
N PRO A 79 26.86 -14.16 -21.81
CA PRO A 79 27.25 -12.79 -21.53
C PRO A 79 27.66 -12.60 -20.06
N MET A 80 28.89 -12.13 -19.88
CA MET A 80 29.38 -11.50 -18.64
C MET A 80 28.40 -10.44 -18.11
N PRO A 81 28.34 -10.21 -16.79
CA PRO A 81 27.42 -9.24 -16.20
C PRO A 81 27.89 -7.81 -16.47
N SER A 82 27.47 -7.25 -17.60
CA SER A 82 27.54 -5.80 -17.84
C SER A 82 26.63 -5.09 -16.84
N LEU A 83 27.19 -4.13 -16.09
CA LEU A 83 26.48 -3.22 -15.20
C LEU A 83 25.31 -2.55 -15.96
N ARG A 84 24.10 -3.10 -15.80
CA ARG A 84 22.87 -2.54 -16.38
C ARG A 84 22.55 -1.24 -15.66
N ARG A 85 22.92 -0.13 -16.28
CA ARG A 85 22.31 1.19 -16.05
C ARG A 85 20.80 1.02 -16.27
N THR A 86 20.03 1.13 -15.19
CA THR A 86 18.58 0.96 -15.17
C THR A 86 17.92 1.97 -16.09
N SER A 87 17.43 1.54 -17.25
CA SER A 87 16.67 2.38 -18.18
C SER A 87 15.23 2.63 -17.70
N SER A 88 14.99 2.69 -16.39
CA SER A 88 13.65 2.71 -15.77
C SER A 88 13.26 4.06 -15.15
N ILE A 89 14.10 5.10 -15.25
CA ILE A 89 13.83 6.37 -14.52
C ILE A 89 12.70 7.19 -15.18
N ASN A 90 12.44 7.04 -16.49
CA ASN A 90 11.54 7.95 -17.22
C ASN A 90 10.26 7.31 -17.78
N THR A 91 10.04 6.01 -17.64
CA THR A 91 8.78 5.37 -18.08
C THR A 91 7.92 5.05 -16.88
N THR A 92 6.98 5.95 -16.55
CA THR A 92 5.94 5.70 -15.53
C THR A 92 5.12 4.49 -15.96
N SER A 93 5.29 3.37 -15.27
CA SER A 93 4.59 2.15 -15.60
C SER A 93 4.41 1.30 -14.36
N ILE A 94 3.23 0.69 -14.25
CA ILE A 94 2.87 -0.25 -13.19
C ILE A 94 3.90 -1.39 -13.05
N ILE A 95 4.55 -1.77 -14.16
CA ILE A 95 5.54 -2.86 -14.26
C ILE A 95 6.98 -2.30 -14.34
N GLY A 96 7.16 -0.98 -14.43
CA GLY A 96 8.48 -0.34 -14.54
C GLY A 96 9.43 -0.71 -13.39
N VAL A 97 8.85 -0.95 -12.20
CA VAL A 97 9.53 -1.41 -10.98
C VAL A 97 10.30 -2.73 -11.19
N LEU A 98 9.84 -3.60 -12.09
CA LEU A 98 10.48 -4.90 -12.37
C LEU A 98 11.69 -4.79 -13.33
N GLY A 99 12.05 -3.59 -13.79
CA GLY A 99 13.28 -3.37 -14.56
C GLY A 99 13.32 -4.12 -15.90
N GLY A 100 12.17 -4.45 -16.47
CA GLY A 100 12.03 -5.18 -17.72
C GLY A 100 12.16 -6.70 -17.61
N VAL A 101 12.38 -7.26 -16.41
CA VAL A 101 12.33 -8.70 -16.17
C VAL A 101 10.86 -9.08 -15.99
N LYS A 102 10.34 -9.94 -16.87
CA LYS A 102 8.97 -10.45 -16.80
C LYS A 102 9.01 -11.96 -16.95
N GLN A 103 8.32 -12.65 -16.06
CA GLN A 103 8.09 -14.09 -16.16
C GLN A 103 6.64 -14.33 -15.82
N THR A 104 5.81 -14.54 -16.84
CA THR A 104 4.38 -14.79 -16.66
C THR A 104 4.08 -16.27 -16.36
N ASP A 105 5.05 -17.18 -16.53
CA ASP A 105 4.99 -18.63 -16.17
C ASP A 105 3.60 -19.29 -16.39
N GLY A 106 2.97 -19.02 -17.53
CA GLY A 106 1.67 -19.62 -17.92
C GLY A 106 0.41 -18.86 -17.45
N ALA A 107 0.55 -17.75 -16.71
CA ALA A 107 -0.53 -16.86 -16.32
C ALA A 107 -0.57 -15.60 -17.19
N ASP A 108 -0.65 -15.77 -18.51
CA ASP A 108 -0.77 -14.66 -19.47
C ASP A 108 -2.21 -14.13 -19.50
N LEU A 109 -2.37 -12.82 -19.65
CA LEU A 109 -3.68 -12.18 -19.80
C LEU A 109 -4.02 -12.15 -21.30
N PRO A 110 -4.88 -13.05 -21.82
CA PRO A 110 -5.15 -13.11 -23.25
C PRO A 110 -5.82 -11.83 -23.74
N TRP A 111 -5.47 -11.39 -24.95
CA TRP A 111 -6.12 -10.27 -25.63
C TRP A 111 -7.34 -10.75 -26.43
N ASP A 112 -8.51 -10.22 -26.10
CA ASP A 112 -9.75 -10.41 -26.83
C ASP A 112 -10.27 -9.05 -27.30
N GLU A 113 -10.19 -8.84 -28.61
CA GLU A 113 -10.61 -7.60 -29.27
C GLU A 113 -12.13 -7.38 -29.17
N LYS A 114 -12.92 -8.46 -29.20
CA LYS A 114 -14.39 -8.35 -29.10
C LYS A 114 -14.82 -7.89 -27.72
N LEU A 115 -14.17 -8.43 -26.68
CA LEU A 115 -14.41 -8.01 -25.30
C LEU A 115 -13.97 -6.56 -25.08
N TYR A 116 -12.85 -6.14 -25.66
CA TYR A 116 -12.40 -4.75 -25.59
C TYR A 116 -13.40 -3.79 -26.26
N GLU A 117 -13.87 -4.11 -27.46
CA GLU A 117 -14.84 -3.28 -28.20
C GLU A 117 -16.19 -3.18 -27.46
N SER A 118 -16.69 -4.27 -26.88
CA SER A 118 -17.95 -4.24 -26.12
C SER A 118 -17.84 -3.35 -24.89
N MET A 119 -16.77 -3.49 -24.10
CA MET A 119 -16.52 -2.64 -22.92
C MET A 119 -16.33 -1.17 -23.32
N LYS A 120 -15.61 -0.90 -24.41
CA LYS A 120 -15.43 0.46 -24.91
C LYS A 120 -16.76 1.10 -25.28
N ARG A 121 -17.61 0.38 -26.02
CA ARG A 121 -18.95 0.88 -26.41
C ARG A 121 -19.81 1.20 -25.19
N GLU A 122 -19.81 0.34 -24.17
CA GLU A 122 -20.57 0.56 -22.94
C GLU A 122 -20.04 1.75 -22.14
N ASN A 123 -18.71 1.91 -22.06
CA ASN A 123 -18.09 3.05 -21.41
C ASN A 123 -18.43 4.36 -22.13
N ASP A 124 -18.40 4.37 -23.46
CA ASP A 124 -18.75 5.55 -24.26
C ASP A 124 -20.24 5.92 -24.08
N GLN A 125 -21.13 4.93 -23.93
CA GLN A 125 -22.55 5.14 -23.61
C GLN A 125 -22.75 5.73 -22.20
N GLU A 126 -22.05 5.22 -21.19
CA GLU A 126 -22.11 5.74 -19.82
C GLU A 126 -21.54 7.17 -19.74
N LEU A 127 -20.42 7.43 -20.42
CA LEU A 127 -19.84 8.78 -20.53
C LEU A 127 -20.80 9.76 -21.21
N ALA A 128 -21.48 9.34 -22.27
CA ALA A 128 -22.48 10.17 -22.95
C ALA A 128 -23.70 10.46 -22.06
N ALA A 129 -24.14 9.47 -21.26
CA ALA A 129 -25.22 9.66 -20.30
C ALA A 129 -24.86 10.66 -19.20
N ILE A 130 -23.65 10.56 -18.64
CA ILE A 130 -23.15 11.51 -17.62
C ILE A 130 -22.93 12.90 -18.23
N GLN A 131 -22.45 12.98 -19.47
CA GLN A 131 -22.32 14.27 -20.16
C GLN A 131 -23.68 14.95 -20.32
N LYS A 132 -24.70 14.19 -20.73
CA LYS A 132 -26.07 14.70 -20.82
C LYS A 132 -26.61 15.13 -19.45
N GLU A 133 -26.33 14.39 -18.38
CA GLU A 133 -26.66 14.79 -17.00
C GLU A 133 -25.96 16.11 -16.62
N GLU A 134 -24.69 16.28 -16.97
CA GLU A 134 -23.96 17.53 -16.73
C GLU A 134 -24.57 18.72 -17.49
N ASP A 135 -24.96 18.53 -18.75
CA ASP A 135 -25.57 19.57 -19.57
C ASP A 135 -26.97 19.94 -19.06
N GLU A 136 -27.77 18.95 -18.66
CA GLU A 136 -29.09 19.17 -18.06
C GLU A 136 -29.01 19.85 -16.69
N ALA A 137 -28.02 19.48 -15.86
CA ALA A 137 -27.76 20.16 -14.60
C ALA A 137 -27.27 21.59 -14.82
N ALA A 138 -26.50 21.86 -15.88
CA ALA A 138 -26.04 23.20 -16.21
C ALA A 138 -27.19 24.13 -16.67
N GLU A 139 -28.22 23.56 -17.30
CA GLU A 139 -29.39 24.33 -17.76
C GLU A 139 -30.48 24.50 -16.68
N ARG A 140 -30.67 23.50 -15.80
CA ARG A 140 -31.80 23.45 -14.86
C ARG A 140 -31.42 23.56 -13.39
N GLU A 141 -30.22 23.14 -13.02
CA GLU A 141 -29.77 23.00 -11.63
C GLU A 141 -28.65 24.01 -11.30
N GLY A 142 -28.11 23.95 -10.08
CA GLY A 142 -27.07 24.87 -9.62
C GLY A 142 -25.66 24.34 -9.89
N ASP A 143 -24.66 25.17 -9.56
CA ASP A 143 -23.23 24.80 -9.65
C ASP A 143 -22.87 23.56 -8.81
N THR A 144 -23.67 23.26 -7.79
CA THR A 144 -23.51 22.09 -6.93
C THR A 144 -23.75 20.78 -7.67
N GLU A 145 -24.84 20.69 -8.41
CA GLU A 145 -25.21 19.49 -9.16
C GLU A 145 -24.33 19.30 -10.40
N VAL A 146 -23.93 20.40 -11.05
CA VAL A 146 -22.93 20.34 -12.13
C VAL A 146 -21.61 19.77 -11.63
N ASN A 147 -21.18 20.13 -10.41
CA ASN A 147 -19.95 19.60 -9.84
C ASN A 147 -20.07 18.13 -9.42
N THR A 148 -21.23 17.66 -8.97
CA THR A 148 -21.44 16.23 -8.68
C THR A 148 -21.44 15.38 -9.95
N ALA A 149 -22.09 15.85 -11.04
CA ALA A 149 -22.06 15.19 -12.33
C ALA A 149 -20.62 15.10 -12.90
N ARG A 150 -19.84 16.19 -12.78
CA ARG A 150 -18.41 16.18 -13.13
C ARG A 150 -17.59 15.22 -12.27
N GLY A 151 -17.92 15.13 -10.98
CA GLY A 151 -17.37 14.15 -10.06
C GLY A 151 -17.56 12.71 -10.54
N LYS A 152 -18.81 12.35 -10.89
CA LYS A 152 -19.13 11.03 -11.46
C LYS A 152 -18.33 10.73 -12.72
N ARG A 153 -18.18 11.73 -13.61
CA ARG A 153 -17.38 11.60 -14.82
C ARG A 153 -15.89 11.35 -14.52
N ALA A 154 -15.31 12.09 -13.58
CA ALA A 154 -13.92 11.91 -13.18
C ALA A 154 -13.70 10.54 -12.50
N GLU A 155 -14.63 10.10 -11.65
CA GLU A 155 -14.61 8.78 -11.03
C GLU A 155 -14.73 7.66 -12.06
N LEU A 156 -15.54 7.83 -13.11
CA LEU A 156 -15.64 6.88 -14.21
C LEU A 156 -14.30 6.73 -14.94
N TYR A 157 -13.59 7.83 -15.23
CA TYR A 157 -12.25 7.74 -15.83
C TYR A 157 -11.24 7.04 -14.91
N ALA A 158 -11.31 7.28 -13.60
CA ALA A 158 -10.47 6.57 -12.62
C ALA A 158 -10.80 5.07 -12.55
N ARG A 159 -12.09 4.71 -12.60
CA ARG A 159 -12.58 3.32 -12.62
C ARG A 159 -12.10 2.59 -13.88
N ILE A 160 -12.20 3.23 -15.03
CA ILE A 160 -11.82 2.69 -16.33
C ILE A 160 -10.28 2.53 -16.45
N GLY A 161 -9.51 3.32 -15.69
CA GLY A 161 -8.04 3.28 -15.69
C GLY A 161 -7.40 4.10 -16.81
N ASP A 162 -8.03 5.19 -17.26
CA ASP A 162 -7.45 6.13 -18.22
C ASP A 162 -6.73 7.26 -17.46
N LYS A 163 -5.39 7.21 -17.38
CA LYS A 163 -4.57 8.12 -16.56
C LYS A 163 -4.78 9.58 -16.96
N ASP A 164 -4.59 9.90 -18.23
CA ASP A 164 -4.46 11.29 -18.69
C ASP A 164 -5.82 12.00 -18.62
N LYS A 165 -6.89 11.35 -19.09
CA LYS A 165 -8.24 11.90 -19.02
C LYS A 165 -8.75 12.03 -17.58
N ALA A 166 -8.42 11.08 -16.70
CA ALA A 166 -8.78 11.18 -15.29
C ALA A 166 -8.12 12.40 -14.65
N LEU A 167 -6.82 12.61 -14.88
CA LEU A 167 -6.10 13.78 -14.33
C LEU A 167 -6.69 15.09 -14.84
N GLU A 168 -6.97 15.21 -16.13
CA GLU A 168 -7.63 16.41 -16.69
C GLU A 168 -9.01 16.66 -16.07
N ALA A 169 -9.81 15.61 -15.88
CA ALA A 169 -11.14 15.72 -15.28
C ALA A 169 -11.06 16.15 -13.81
N PHE A 170 -10.14 15.60 -13.02
CA PHE A 170 -9.94 15.99 -11.62
C PHE A 170 -9.37 17.39 -11.46
N GLU A 171 -8.47 17.85 -12.33
CA GLU A 171 -7.99 19.24 -12.29
C GLU A 171 -9.11 20.24 -12.62
N LYS A 172 -9.92 19.96 -13.67
CA LYS A 172 -11.11 20.78 -13.99
C LYS A 172 -12.11 20.81 -12.84
N LEU A 173 -12.29 19.69 -12.12
CA LEU A 173 -13.16 19.60 -10.96
C LEU A 173 -12.60 20.42 -9.77
N LEU A 174 -11.29 20.37 -9.55
CA LEU A 174 -10.62 21.10 -8.47
C LEU A 174 -10.73 22.62 -8.61
N GLU A 175 -10.58 23.14 -9.83
CA GLU A 175 -10.71 24.58 -10.12
C GLU A 175 -12.10 25.12 -9.79
N LYS A 176 -13.15 24.33 -10.06
CA LYS A 176 -14.56 24.73 -9.90
C LYS A 176 -15.14 24.41 -8.52
N THR A 177 -14.49 23.54 -7.77
CA THR A 177 -14.91 23.20 -6.41
C THR A 177 -14.46 24.31 -5.45
N GLY A 178 -15.41 24.96 -4.74
CA GLY A 178 -15.08 25.97 -3.72
C GLY A 178 -14.73 25.38 -2.35
N ILE A 179 -15.31 24.22 -2.01
CA ILE A 179 -15.26 23.62 -0.68
C ILE A 179 -13.90 22.98 -0.40
N LEU A 180 -13.22 23.42 0.67
CA LEU A 180 -11.86 22.95 1.01
C LEU A 180 -11.78 21.44 1.24
N ALA A 181 -12.76 20.85 1.95
CA ALA A 181 -12.81 19.42 2.21
C ALA A 181 -12.86 18.59 0.91
N SER A 182 -13.73 18.99 -0.03
CA SER A 182 -13.83 18.37 -1.35
C SER A 182 -12.56 18.58 -2.19
N LYS A 183 -11.89 19.75 -2.09
CA LYS A 183 -10.58 19.97 -2.74
C LYS A 183 -9.53 18.97 -2.24
N ILE A 184 -9.47 18.74 -0.92
CA ILE A 184 -8.53 17.77 -0.34
C ILE A 184 -8.84 16.36 -0.86
N ASP A 185 -10.11 15.95 -0.89
CA ASP A 185 -10.52 14.63 -1.39
C ASP A 185 -10.16 14.43 -2.87
N ILE A 186 -10.33 15.46 -3.70
CA ILE A 186 -9.91 15.46 -5.11
C ILE A 186 -8.39 15.30 -5.25
N VAL A 187 -7.60 16.04 -4.47
CA VAL A 187 -6.13 15.89 -4.51
C VAL A 187 -5.69 14.52 -4.03
N LEU A 188 -6.34 13.95 -3.01
CA LEU A 188 -6.09 12.57 -2.56
C LEU A 188 -6.44 11.54 -3.65
N ALA A 189 -7.49 11.78 -4.45
CA ALA A 189 -7.80 10.95 -5.62
C ALA A 189 -6.72 11.04 -6.72
N ILE A 190 -6.22 12.25 -7.00
CA ILE A 190 -5.08 12.46 -7.93
C ILE A 190 -3.84 11.70 -7.46
N ILE A 191 -3.53 11.73 -6.15
CA ILE A 191 -2.41 10.98 -5.57
C ILE A 191 -2.60 9.47 -5.79
N ARG A 192 -3.81 8.93 -5.59
CA ARG A 192 -4.09 7.50 -5.83
C ARG A 192 -3.88 7.10 -7.28
N ILE A 193 -4.37 7.90 -8.24
CA ILE A 193 -4.14 7.64 -9.67
C ILE A 193 -2.65 7.64 -9.98
N ALA A 194 -1.91 8.63 -9.46
CA ALA A 194 -0.47 8.70 -9.64
C ALA A 194 0.26 7.48 -9.02
N MET A 195 -0.16 7.04 -7.83
CA MET A 195 0.36 5.83 -7.19
C MET A 195 0.00 4.55 -7.96
N PHE A 196 -1.19 4.46 -8.55
CA PHE A 196 -1.61 3.31 -9.36
C PHE A 196 -0.65 3.11 -10.54
N PHE A 197 -0.30 4.17 -11.26
CA PHE A 197 0.62 4.13 -12.41
C PHE A 197 2.12 4.26 -12.06
N ASP A 198 2.47 4.29 -10.77
CA ASP A 198 3.84 4.48 -10.25
C ASP A 198 4.53 5.77 -10.75
N ASP A 199 3.79 6.88 -10.82
CA ASP A 199 4.33 8.21 -11.14
C ASP A 199 4.79 8.94 -9.89
N LYS A 200 6.02 8.65 -9.46
CA LYS A 200 6.60 9.22 -8.22
C LYS A 200 6.71 10.74 -8.27
N THR A 201 6.89 11.34 -9.44
CA THR A 201 7.05 12.80 -9.59
C THR A 201 5.74 13.52 -9.38
N LEU A 202 4.65 12.99 -9.93
CA LEU A 202 3.31 13.52 -9.75
C LEU A 202 2.85 13.33 -8.31
N VAL A 203 3.10 12.16 -7.71
CA VAL A 203 2.77 11.90 -6.29
C VAL A 203 3.42 12.95 -5.39
N LYS A 204 4.72 13.24 -5.56
CA LYS A 204 5.41 14.23 -4.74
C LYS A 204 4.74 15.62 -4.80
N LYS A 205 4.50 16.12 -6.02
CA LYS A 205 3.87 17.43 -6.24
C LYS A 205 2.46 17.49 -5.64
N SER A 206 1.68 16.43 -5.82
CA SER A 206 0.31 16.36 -5.32
C SER A 206 0.24 16.21 -3.80
N VAL A 207 1.18 15.48 -3.17
CA VAL A 207 1.31 15.39 -1.71
C VAL A 207 1.67 16.75 -1.11
N GLU A 208 2.61 17.48 -1.70
CA GLU A 208 2.96 18.86 -1.27
C GLU A 208 1.75 19.80 -1.39
N ARG A 209 1.01 19.74 -2.51
CA ARG A 209 -0.25 20.49 -2.70
C ARG A 209 -1.30 20.12 -1.66
N CYS A 210 -1.45 18.83 -1.35
CA CYS A 210 -2.40 18.37 -0.34
C CYS A 210 -2.02 18.83 1.07
N SER A 211 -0.72 18.83 1.41
CA SER A 211 -0.22 19.35 2.69
C SER A 211 -0.59 20.81 2.88
N ALA A 212 -0.38 21.65 1.86
CA ALA A 212 -0.74 23.07 1.91
C ALA A 212 -2.26 23.29 2.12
N LEU A 213 -3.11 22.50 1.45
CA LEU A 213 -4.57 22.57 1.64
C LEU A 213 -4.98 22.13 3.05
N VAL A 214 -4.36 21.07 3.56
CA VAL A 214 -4.64 20.55 4.90
C VAL A 214 -4.18 21.52 5.99
N GLU A 215 -3.05 22.20 5.82
CA GLU A 215 -2.58 23.26 6.71
C GLU A 215 -3.52 24.47 6.72
N SER A 216 -4.17 24.78 5.59
CA SER A 216 -5.12 25.89 5.49
C SER A 216 -6.45 25.66 6.22
N GLY A 217 -6.82 24.41 6.53
CA GLY A 217 -8.08 24.12 7.22
C GLY A 217 -8.62 22.69 7.07
N GLY A 218 -7.76 21.67 7.04
CA GLY A 218 -8.18 20.27 6.96
C GLY A 218 -8.75 19.73 8.28
N ASP A 219 -9.83 18.94 8.18
CA ASP A 219 -10.35 18.18 9.30
C ASP A 219 -9.33 17.12 9.77
N TRP A 220 -9.57 16.59 10.97
CA TRP A 220 -8.65 15.67 11.62
C TRP A 220 -8.52 14.34 10.85
N ASP A 221 -9.60 13.83 10.26
CA ASP A 221 -9.61 12.58 9.49
C ASP A 221 -8.77 12.71 8.21
N ARG A 222 -8.98 13.76 7.40
CA ARG A 222 -8.17 14.02 6.18
C ARG A 222 -6.69 14.24 6.49
N ARG A 223 -6.36 14.84 7.65
CA ARG A 223 -4.98 14.94 8.15
C ARG A 223 -4.34 13.57 8.36
N ASN A 224 -5.05 12.64 8.99
CA ASN A 224 -4.53 11.30 9.23
C ASN A 224 -4.43 10.49 7.94
N ARG A 225 -5.38 10.61 7.02
CA ARG A 225 -5.24 10.01 5.68
C ARG A 225 -4.00 10.53 4.97
N LEU A 226 -3.79 11.85 4.93
CA LEU A 226 -2.61 12.43 4.30
C LEU A 226 -1.30 11.87 4.88
N LYS A 227 -1.21 11.63 6.18
CA LYS A 227 -0.03 10.99 6.79
C LYS A 227 0.22 9.58 6.25
N ALA A 228 -0.84 8.78 6.05
CA ALA A 228 -0.71 7.45 5.47
C ALA A 228 -0.24 7.52 4.00
N TYR A 229 -0.82 8.41 3.19
CA TYR A 229 -0.39 8.65 1.81
C TYR A 229 1.07 9.11 1.72
N GLN A 230 1.44 10.09 2.54
CA GLN A 230 2.79 10.63 2.61
C GLN A 230 3.78 9.55 3.07
N GLY A 231 3.43 8.78 4.11
CA GLY A 231 4.25 7.69 4.62
C GLY A 231 4.52 6.62 3.56
N LEU A 232 3.49 6.22 2.81
CA LEU A 232 3.64 5.23 1.73
C LEU A 232 4.49 5.79 0.57
N HIS A 233 4.26 7.03 0.15
CA HIS A 233 5.10 7.68 -0.87
C HIS A 233 6.58 7.75 -0.44
N LEU A 234 6.85 8.06 0.84
CA LEU A 234 8.22 8.14 1.35
C LEU A 234 8.92 6.77 1.30
N ILE A 235 8.20 5.67 1.45
CA ILE A 235 8.74 4.31 1.23
C ILE A 235 9.12 4.11 -0.24
N THR A 236 8.29 4.54 -1.21
CA THR A 236 8.57 4.32 -2.65
C THR A 236 9.81 5.08 -3.14
N ILE A 237 10.22 6.13 -2.43
CA ILE A 237 11.46 6.90 -2.68
C ILE A 237 12.62 6.53 -1.74
N ARG A 238 12.53 5.44 -0.98
CA ARG A 238 13.57 4.94 -0.05
C ARG A 238 13.84 5.85 1.16
N SER A 239 12.93 6.76 1.49
CA SER A 239 13.05 7.70 2.62
C SER A 239 12.43 7.13 3.89
N HIS A 240 12.94 5.99 4.37
CA HIS A 240 12.39 5.29 5.54
C HIS A 240 12.49 6.09 6.84
N ALA A 241 13.50 6.96 6.98
CA ALA A 241 13.67 7.81 8.16
C ALA A 241 12.50 8.77 8.37
N ALA A 242 12.00 9.39 7.30
CA ALA A 242 10.83 10.26 7.33
C ALA A 242 9.51 9.48 7.33
N ALA A 243 9.48 8.28 6.69
CA ALA A 243 8.28 7.45 6.61
C ALA A 243 7.91 6.82 7.97
N ALA A 244 8.89 6.31 8.72
CA ALA A 244 8.66 5.58 9.97
C ALA A 244 7.78 6.33 10.98
N PRO A 245 8.05 7.60 11.36
CA PRO A 245 7.19 8.30 12.32
C PRO A 245 5.76 8.48 11.81
N LEU A 246 5.58 8.83 10.52
CA LEU A 246 4.25 9.05 9.93
C LEU A 246 3.42 7.77 9.90
N LEU A 247 4.03 6.64 9.52
CA LEU A 247 3.35 5.36 9.42
C LEU A 247 3.02 4.79 10.81
N LEU A 248 3.95 4.89 11.76
CA LEU A 248 3.73 4.43 13.13
C LEU A 248 2.66 5.27 13.86
N ASP A 249 2.60 6.59 13.61
CA ASP A 249 1.53 7.44 14.13
C ASP A 249 0.16 7.13 13.50
N SER A 250 0.17 6.62 12.26
CA SER A 250 -1.06 6.31 11.52
C SER A 250 -1.71 4.99 11.97
N LEU A 251 -1.01 4.12 12.72
CA LEU A 251 -1.53 2.81 13.14
C LEU A 251 -2.80 2.92 14.00
N SER A 252 -2.80 3.80 15.00
CA SER A 252 -3.93 3.94 15.94
C SER A 252 -5.14 4.66 15.38
N THR A 253 -4.99 5.33 14.23
CA THR A 253 -6.01 6.23 13.66
C THR A 253 -6.20 6.01 12.16
N PHE A 254 -5.93 4.79 11.69
CA PHE A 254 -5.97 4.46 10.28
C PHE A 254 -7.40 4.45 9.74
N THR A 255 -7.66 5.31 8.76
CA THR A 255 -8.97 5.43 8.08
C THR A 255 -8.85 5.43 6.55
N ALA A 256 -7.68 5.07 6.01
CA ALA A 256 -7.37 5.10 4.58
C ALA A 256 -7.42 3.70 3.94
N THR A 257 -8.58 3.05 4.01
CA THR A 257 -8.79 1.67 3.51
C THR A 257 -8.64 1.55 1.99
N GLU A 258 -8.73 2.67 1.28
CA GLU A 258 -8.50 2.76 -0.16
C GLU A 258 -7.01 2.63 -0.55
N LEU A 259 -6.09 2.89 0.38
CA LEU A 259 -4.65 2.88 0.12
C LEU A 259 -4.08 1.46 0.27
N CYS A 260 -4.38 0.82 1.39
CA CYS A 260 -3.95 -0.53 1.73
C CYS A 260 -4.80 -1.11 2.88
N SER A 261 -4.76 -2.43 3.08
CA SER A 261 -5.32 -3.04 4.29
C SER A 261 -4.52 -2.62 5.52
N TYR A 262 -5.17 -2.67 6.69
CA TYR A 262 -4.51 -2.35 7.95
C TYR A 262 -3.31 -3.29 8.22
N SER A 263 -3.46 -4.57 7.89
CA SER A 263 -2.38 -5.56 7.92
C SER A 263 -1.15 -5.15 7.10
N ASN A 264 -1.33 -4.60 5.90
CA ASN A 264 -0.23 -4.10 5.08
C ASN A 264 0.40 -2.82 5.65
N LEU A 265 -0.40 -1.92 6.23
CA LEU A 265 0.12 -0.74 6.91
C LEU A 265 1.06 -1.11 8.06
N VAL A 266 0.71 -2.13 8.84
CA VAL A 266 1.54 -2.65 9.94
C VAL A 266 2.86 -3.18 9.41
N VAL A 267 2.86 -3.93 8.30
CA VAL A 267 4.09 -4.38 7.63
C VAL A 267 4.95 -3.17 7.26
N TYR A 268 4.39 -2.16 6.58
CA TYR A 268 5.13 -0.97 6.18
C TYR A 268 5.72 -0.20 7.37
N ALA A 269 4.94 0.00 8.42
CA ALA A 269 5.35 0.71 9.62
C ALA A 269 6.48 -0.02 10.35
N VAL A 270 6.37 -1.34 10.48
CA VAL A 270 7.41 -2.19 11.09
C VAL A 270 8.70 -2.18 10.27
N LEU A 271 8.61 -2.39 8.96
CA LEU A 271 9.78 -2.43 8.08
C LEU A 271 10.50 -1.06 8.10
N ALA A 272 9.76 0.04 7.93
CA ALA A 272 10.31 1.38 8.00
C ALA A 272 10.92 1.68 9.38
N GLY A 273 10.22 1.32 10.47
CA GLY A 273 10.69 1.51 11.84
C GLY A 273 11.97 0.73 12.16
N SER A 274 12.09 -0.50 11.64
CA SER A 274 13.24 -1.38 11.89
C SER A 274 14.54 -0.91 11.23
N VAL A 275 14.44 -0.16 10.13
CA VAL A 275 15.61 0.47 9.49
C VAL A 275 15.90 1.83 10.10
N ALA A 276 14.87 2.65 10.31
CA ALA A 276 15.01 4.08 10.63
C ALA A 276 15.27 4.40 12.11
N LEU A 277 14.57 3.73 13.03
CA LEU A 277 14.54 4.18 14.43
C LEU A 277 15.78 3.71 15.20
N PRO A 278 16.34 4.53 16.11
CA PRO A 278 17.39 4.07 17.02
C PRO A 278 16.84 3.02 18.00
N ARG A 279 17.72 2.23 18.63
CA ARG A 279 17.34 1.04 19.43
C ARG A 279 16.29 1.33 20.52
N ARG A 280 16.39 2.47 21.22
CA ARG A 280 15.45 2.86 22.27
C ARG A 280 14.05 3.08 21.70
N ASP A 281 13.96 3.90 20.67
CA ASP A 281 12.68 4.29 20.08
C ASP A 281 12.08 3.12 19.27
N PHE A 282 12.91 2.27 18.69
CA PHE A 282 12.49 1.00 18.08
C PHE A 282 11.81 0.08 19.10
N LYS A 283 12.34 -0.01 20.33
CA LYS A 283 11.71 -0.81 21.39
C LYS A 283 10.32 -0.28 21.72
N SER A 284 10.20 1.00 22.03
CA SER A 284 8.93 1.59 22.48
C SER A 284 7.88 1.67 21.38
N ARG A 285 8.29 1.97 20.15
CA ARG A 285 7.34 2.22 19.04
C ARG A 285 7.08 1.03 18.14
N VAL A 286 7.90 -0.02 18.18
CA VAL A 286 7.74 -1.20 17.31
C VAL A 286 7.62 -2.48 18.13
N VAL A 287 8.56 -2.75 19.02
CA VAL A 287 8.61 -4.03 19.78
C VAL A 287 7.51 -4.10 20.83
N ASP A 288 7.28 -3.00 21.56
CA ASP A 288 6.34 -2.91 22.67
C ASP A 288 5.03 -2.20 22.29
N ALA A 289 4.90 -1.77 21.02
CA ALA A 289 3.68 -1.13 20.55
C ALA A 289 2.50 -2.11 20.59
N PRO A 290 1.38 -1.76 21.26
CA PRO A 290 0.26 -2.67 21.45
C PRO A 290 -0.41 -3.06 20.13
N GLU A 291 -0.51 -2.12 19.18
CA GLU A 291 -1.13 -2.33 17.87
C GLU A 291 -0.35 -3.38 17.06
N ILE A 292 0.99 -3.31 17.12
CA ILE A 292 1.87 -4.25 16.43
C ILE A 292 1.85 -5.60 17.15
N ARG A 293 1.89 -5.63 18.48
CA ARG A 293 1.85 -6.87 19.25
C ARG A 293 0.55 -7.66 19.07
N ALA A 294 -0.58 -6.98 18.94
CA ALA A 294 -1.87 -7.63 18.70
C ALA A 294 -1.91 -8.44 17.39
N ILE A 295 -1.14 -8.01 16.39
CA ILE A 295 -1.18 -8.56 15.02
C ILE A 295 0.02 -9.47 14.75
N VAL A 296 1.21 -9.06 15.20
CA VAL A 296 2.49 -9.73 14.98
C VAL A 296 2.82 -10.71 16.11
N GLY A 297 2.20 -10.55 17.28
CA GLY A 297 2.50 -11.33 18.49
C GLY A 297 1.67 -12.60 18.67
N SER A 298 0.51 -12.71 18.02
CA SER A 298 -0.36 -13.87 18.05
C SER A 298 0.01 -14.86 16.93
N GLU A 299 0.34 -16.09 17.31
CA GLU A 299 0.63 -17.17 16.36
C GLU A 299 -0.67 -17.70 15.72
N ASP A 300 -1.82 -17.50 16.40
CA ASP A 300 -3.14 -17.95 15.96
C ASP A 300 -3.93 -16.87 15.20
N ALA A 301 -4.46 -17.22 14.02
CA ALA A 301 -5.28 -16.33 13.19
C ALA A 301 -6.54 -15.80 13.90
N ASN A 302 -7.10 -16.57 14.83
CA ASN A 302 -8.28 -16.18 15.62
C ASN A 302 -7.97 -15.12 16.68
N GLU A 303 -6.79 -15.18 17.30
CA GLU A 303 -6.33 -14.13 18.23
C GLU A 303 -5.93 -12.85 17.49
N ARG A 304 -5.44 -12.96 16.25
CA ARG A 304 -5.23 -11.80 15.36
C ARG A 304 -6.55 -11.07 15.07
N LEU A 305 -7.61 -11.81 14.75
CA LEU A 305 -8.95 -11.25 14.53
C LEU A 305 -9.53 -10.62 15.81
N ALA A 306 -9.26 -11.22 16.97
CA ALA A 306 -9.62 -10.67 18.29
C ALA A 306 -8.83 -9.38 18.62
N GLY A 307 -7.54 -9.32 18.26
CA GLY A 307 -6.71 -8.12 18.36
C GLY A 307 -7.17 -6.99 17.43
N LEU A 308 -7.60 -7.34 16.22
CA LEU A 308 -8.20 -6.41 15.25
C LEU A 308 -9.57 -5.88 15.69
N SER A 309 -10.34 -6.66 16.45
CA SER A 309 -11.66 -6.26 16.99
C SER A 309 -11.59 -5.64 18.40
N GLY A 310 -10.39 -5.49 18.98
CA GLY A 310 -10.18 -4.85 20.28
C GLY A 310 -10.58 -5.70 21.50
N ALA A 311 -10.75 -7.02 21.35
CA ALA A 311 -11.24 -7.90 22.42
C ALA A 311 -10.16 -8.33 23.44
N VAL A 312 -8.87 -8.04 23.19
CA VAL A 312 -7.78 -8.45 24.09
C VAL A 312 -7.57 -7.40 25.20
N SER A 313 -8.54 -7.30 26.11
CA SER A 313 -8.40 -6.60 27.38
C SER A 313 -8.95 -7.44 28.54
N SER A 314 -8.32 -8.57 28.80
CA SER A 314 -8.37 -9.23 30.12
C SER A 314 -7.40 -10.40 30.17
N ASN A 315 -6.22 -10.18 30.77
CA ASN A 315 -5.39 -11.30 31.23
C ASN A 315 -6.01 -11.85 32.53
N PRO A 316 -6.22 -13.17 32.68
CA PRO A 316 -6.64 -13.75 33.95
C PRO A 316 -5.42 -14.38 34.66
N SER A 317 -4.81 -13.69 35.62
CA SER A 317 -4.07 -14.32 36.74
C SER A 317 -3.42 -13.30 37.68
N ALA A 318 -4.06 -13.10 38.83
CA ALA A 318 -3.47 -12.97 40.16
C ALA A 318 -4.70 -12.84 41.09
N GLY A 319 -5.06 -13.88 41.84
CA GLY A 319 -4.47 -14.08 43.16
C GLY A 319 -5.37 -13.40 44.18
N THR A 320 -6.22 -14.21 44.79
CA THR A 320 -7.04 -13.97 45.99
C THR A 320 -6.35 -13.02 46.99
N ASP A 321 -7.02 -11.94 47.39
CA ASP A 321 -7.30 -11.68 48.80
C ASP A 321 -8.16 -10.44 49.03
N THR A 322 -8.83 -10.51 50.18
CA THR A 322 -9.97 -9.77 50.67
C THR A 322 -9.67 -8.32 51.11
N SER A 323 -10.70 -7.48 51.00
CA SER A 323 -11.25 -6.59 52.05
C SER A 323 -11.55 -5.16 51.56
N ALA A 324 -12.74 -4.72 51.94
CA ALA A 324 -13.33 -3.42 51.65
C ALA A 324 -12.73 -2.30 52.50
N MET A 325 -12.61 -1.10 51.94
CA MET A 325 -12.89 0.17 52.63
C MET A 325 -12.99 1.34 51.64
N ASP A 326 -14.14 2.00 51.66
CA ASP A 326 -14.44 3.30 51.05
C ASP A 326 -13.57 4.42 51.63
N VAL A 327 -13.02 5.30 50.77
CA VAL A 327 -12.77 6.72 51.09
C VAL A 327 -12.91 7.58 49.82
N ASP A 328 -13.86 8.51 49.85
CA ASP A 328 -14.04 9.65 48.95
C ASP A 328 -12.86 10.63 49.00
N THR A 329 -12.36 11.12 47.85
CA THR A 329 -11.77 12.48 47.72
C THR A 329 -11.58 12.92 46.26
N THR A 330 -12.46 13.85 45.84
CA THR A 330 -12.22 15.05 44.99
C THR A 330 -11.11 15.09 43.91
N SER A 331 -11.55 15.17 42.65
CA SER A 331 -11.12 16.07 41.54
C SER A 331 -9.65 16.48 41.37
N SER A 332 -9.02 16.02 40.27
CA SER A 332 -8.17 16.88 39.42
C SER A 332 -8.24 16.46 37.95
N ALA A 333 -8.32 17.45 37.07
CA ALA A 333 -8.56 17.31 35.64
C ALA A 333 -7.26 17.09 34.84
N THR A 334 -7.22 16.02 34.05
CA THR A 334 -6.38 15.89 32.85
C THR A 334 -7.08 14.94 31.86
N PRO A 335 -7.17 15.27 30.55
CA PRO A 335 -7.82 14.39 29.58
C PRO A 335 -6.92 13.18 29.27
N LYS A 336 -7.40 11.98 29.63
CA LYS A 336 -6.83 10.69 29.20
C LYS A 336 -7.04 10.51 27.69
N PRO A 337 -6.11 9.83 26.98
CA PRO A 337 -6.24 9.59 25.55
C PRO A 337 -7.47 8.72 25.27
N ALA A 338 -8.27 9.14 24.28
CA ALA A 338 -9.47 8.46 23.86
C ALA A 338 -9.13 7.04 23.38
N VAL A 339 -9.65 6.05 24.11
CA VAL A 339 -9.63 4.63 23.74
C VAL A 339 -10.58 4.47 22.54
N VAL A 340 -10.07 3.90 21.45
CA VAL A 340 -10.80 3.74 20.19
C VAL A 340 -11.89 2.67 20.39
N ASN A 341 -13.15 3.09 20.45
CA ASN A 341 -14.29 2.17 20.33
C ASN A 341 -14.44 1.73 18.88
N LEU A 342 -13.82 0.62 18.54
CA LEU A 342 -13.86 -0.03 17.22
C LEU A 342 -15.16 -0.84 16.99
N THR A 343 -16.23 -0.57 17.74
CA THR A 343 -17.55 -1.20 17.54
C THR A 343 -18.37 -0.52 16.44
N THR A 344 -17.95 0.67 15.97
CA THR A 344 -18.67 1.46 14.96
C THR A 344 -18.31 1.11 13.51
N LEU A 345 -17.30 0.27 13.28
CA LEU A 345 -16.95 -0.25 11.95
C LEU A 345 -17.80 -1.45 11.51
N SER A 346 -18.54 -2.09 12.43
CA SER A 346 -19.40 -3.23 12.09
C SER A 346 -20.75 -2.84 11.48
N SER A 347 -21.13 -1.55 11.49
CA SER A 347 -22.45 -1.08 11.04
C SER A 347 -22.43 -0.27 9.74
N GLY A 348 -21.31 -0.25 9.00
CA GLY A 348 -21.20 0.38 7.69
C GLY A 348 -21.12 -0.65 6.57
N SER A 349 -22.25 -0.92 5.91
CA SER A 349 -22.39 -1.56 4.59
C SER A 349 -21.74 -2.95 4.40
N ALA A 350 -22.60 -3.96 4.20
CA ALA A 350 -22.29 -5.36 3.90
C ALA A 350 -21.56 -5.63 2.55
N GLU A 351 -20.79 -4.68 2.03
CA GLU A 351 -20.01 -4.81 0.78
C GLU A 351 -18.48 -4.92 1.02
N GLN A 352 -18.03 -4.89 2.27
CA GLN A 352 -16.59 -4.95 2.64
C GLN A 352 -16.11 -6.31 3.16
N GLU A 353 -16.68 -7.42 2.65
CA GLU A 353 -16.20 -8.79 2.91
C GLU A 353 -15.30 -9.36 1.77
N LYS A 354 -14.65 -8.52 0.96
CA LYS A 354 -13.51 -8.99 0.14
C LYS A 354 -12.29 -9.16 1.07
N ALA A 355 -12.26 -10.34 1.70
CA ALA A 355 -11.25 -10.93 2.60
C ALA A 355 -9.95 -10.14 2.74
N GLU A 356 -9.62 -9.72 3.96
CA GLU A 356 -8.26 -9.25 4.24
C GLU A 356 -7.24 -10.33 3.83
N PRO A 357 -6.13 -9.96 3.19
CA PRO A 357 -5.11 -10.94 2.85
C PRO A 357 -4.58 -11.56 4.15
N GLU A 358 -4.67 -12.89 4.27
CA GLU A 358 -4.05 -13.63 5.36
C GLU A 358 -2.53 -13.52 5.22
N ILE A 359 -1.93 -12.58 5.95
CA ILE A 359 -0.49 -12.35 5.97
C ILE A 359 0.09 -13.10 7.16
N ASP A 360 1.10 -13.93 6.91
CA ASP A 360 1.86 -14.56 7.98
C ASP A 360 2.90 -13.59 8.54
N PHE A 361 2.65 -13.05 9.73
CA PHE A 361 3.53 -12.11 10.42
C PHE A 361 4.68 -12.79 11.19
N SER A 362 4.71 -14.12 11.30
CA SER A 362 5.71 -14.85 12.10
C SER A 362 7.17 -14.49 11.74
N PRO A 363 7.58 -14.44 10.45
CA PRO A 363 8.94 -14.06 10.08
C PRO A 363 9.29 -12.61 10.47
N LEU A 364 8.30 -11.71 10.36
CA LEU A 364 8.47 -10.31 10.72
C LEU A 364 8.63 -10.17 12.25
N ALA A 365 7.83 -10.90 13.03
CA ALA A 365 7.91 -10.98 14.48
C ALA A 365 9.30 -11.48 14.92
N GLN A 366 9.75 -12.57 14.31
CA GLN A 366 11.05 -13.17 14.60
C GLN A 366 12.18 -12.19 14.27
N MET A 367 12.12 -11.47 13.14
CA MET A 367 13.11 -10.47 12.75
C MET A 367 13.20 -9.33 13.78
N ILE A 368 12.06 -8.76 14.21
CA ILE A 368 12.01 -7.67 15.19
C ILE A 368 12.59 -8.11 16.54
N ARG A 369 12.11 -9.25 17.06
CA ARG A 369 12.51 -9.78 18.38
C ARG A 369 13.98 -10.16 18.39
N SER A 370 14.48 -10.84 17.34
CA SER A 370 15.88 -11.26 17.24
C SER A 370 16.84 -10.07 17.10
N LEU A 371 16.48 -9.04 16.33
CA LEU A 371 17.28 -7.81 16.22
C LEU A 371 17.38 -7.08 17.57
N TYR A 372 16.26 -6.94 18.27
CA TYR A 372 16.24 -6.24 19.56
C TYR A 372 17.01 -7.00 20.66
N SER A 373 16.84 -8.33 20.72
CA SER A 373 17.50 -9.20 21.69
C SER A 373 18.97 -9.51 21.37
N GLY A 374 19.43 -9.23 20.14
CA GLY A 374 20.81 -9.48 19.73
C GLY A 374 21.10 -10.93 19.31
N HIS A 375 20.08 -11.73 19.00
CA HIS A 375 20.25 -13.09 18.49
C HIS A 375 20.45 -13.08 16.97
N TYR A 376 21.68 -12.78 16.55
CA TYR A 376 21.95 -12.46 15.14
C TYR A 376 21.75 -13.62 14.17
N GLN A 377 22.08 -14.86 14.55
CA GLN A 377 21.84 -16.03 13.68
C GLN A 377 20.36 -16.17 13.27
N ASN A 378 19.45 -16.03 14.23
CA ASN A 378 18.00 -16.08 13.97
C ASN A 378 17.55 -14.86 13.17
N PHE A 379 18.15 -13.69 13.41
CA PHE A 379 17.88 -12.48 12.65
C PHE A 379 18.20 -12.65 11.16
N PHE A 380 19.35 -13.22 10.80
CA PHE A 380 19.72 -13.42 9.39
C PHE A 380 18.80 -14.42 8.68
N ARG A 381 18.38 -15.49 9.37
CA ARG A 381 17.37 -16.43 8.86
C ARG A 381 16.04 -15.72 8.61
N ALA A 382 15.53 -15.02 9.61
CA ALA A 382 14.28 -14.26 9.50
C ALA A 382 14.35 -13.17 8.42
N LEU A 383 15.47 -12.45 8.31
CA LEU A 383 15.69 -11.42 7.28
C LEU A 383 15.60 -11.99 5.86
N SER A 384 16.13 -13.20 5.64
CA SER A 384 16.03 -13.88 4.34
C SER A 384 14.59 -14.25 3.99
N THR A 385 13.80 -14.70 4.97
CA THR A 385 12.39 -14.99 4.80
C THR A 385 11.58 -13.71 4.57
N VAL A 386 11.90 -12.63 5.29
CA VAL A 386 11.24 -11.32 5.10
C VAL A 386 11.52 -10.75 3.71
N GLU A 387 12.73 -10.94 3.19
CA GLU A 387 13.07 -10.54 1.82
C GLU A 387 12.20 -11.25 0.78
N THR A 388 11.99 -12.56 0.90
CA THR A 388 11.27 -13.35 -0.09
C THR A 388 9.76 -13.25 0.02
N GLN A 389 9.22 -13.20 1.25
CA GLN A 389 7.78 -13.22 1.50
C GLN A 389 7.14 -11.82 1.49
N PHE A 390 7.87 -10.77 1.89
CA PHE A 390 7.33 -9.40 1.93
C PHE A 390 7.97 -8.51 0.87
N LEU A 391 9.29 -8.27 0.95
CA LEU A 391 9.94 -7.26 0.11
C LEU A 391 9.90 -7.59 -1.39
N ALA A 392 9.98 -8.88 -1.74
CA ALA A 392 9.95 -9.34 -3.12
C ALA A 392 8.53 -9.50 -3.70
N GLN A 393 7.50 -9.54 -2.85
CA GLN A 393 6.11 -9.67 -3.29
C GLN A 393 5.43 -8.32 -3.44
N ASP A 394 5.84 -7.32 -2.65
CA ASP A 394 5.21 -6.00 -2.65
C ASP A 394 5.76 -5.08 -3.75
N ARG A 395 4.86 -4.45 -4.50
CA ARG A 395 5.17 -3.47 -5.55
C ARG A 395 6.01 -2.30 -5.05
N TYR A 396 5.70 -1.74 -3.87
CA TYR A 396 6.36 -0.54 -3.38
C TYR A 396 7.77 -0.79 -2.85
N LEU A 397 8.02 -2.00 -2.35
CA LEU A 397 9.27 -2.38 -1.68
C LEU A 397 10.24 -3.10 -2.62
N TYR A 398 9.75 -3.69 -3.72
CA TYR A 398 10.54 -4.53 -4.62
C TYR A 398 11.80 -3.85 -5.14
N GLU A 399 11.70 -2.59 -5.56
CA GLU A 399 12.83 -1.81 -6.11
C GLU A 399 13.96 -1.67 -5.08
N HIS A 400 13.60 -1.46 -3.82
CA HIS A 400 14.53 -1.14 -2.74
C HIS A 400 14.89 -2.35 -1.88
N ARG A 401 14.41 -3.56 -2.19
CA ARG A 401 14.63 -4.77 -1.37
C ARG A 401 16.10 -5.04 -1.06
N ARG A 402 16.97 -4.89 -2.06
CA ARG A 402 18.43 -5.11 -1.91
C ARG A 402 19.07 -4.08 -0.98
N TRP A 403 18.62 -2.83 -1.11
CA TRP A 403 19.08 -1.77 -0.22
C TRP A 403 18.63 -2.04 1.21
N TYR A 404 17.37 -2.40 1.41
CA TYR A 404 16.81 -2.72 2.72
C TYR A 404 17.62 -3.83 3.42
N VAL A 405 17.85 -4.94 2.72
CA VAL A 405 18.63 -6.06 3.26
C VAL A 405 20.05 -5.62 3.60
N LYS A 406 20.71 -4.83 2.75
CA LYS A 406 22.04 -4.28 3.02
C LYS A 406 22.05 -3.44 4.31
N GLU A 407 21.12 -2.51 4.47
CA GLU A 407 21.04 -1.66 5.66
C GLU A 407 20.77 -2.46 6.93
N MET A 408 19.88 -3.45 6.86
CA MET A 408 19.58 -4.32 7.99
C MET A 408 20.79 -5.15 8.43
N ARG A 409 21.61 -5.62 7.48
CA ARG A 409 22.89 -6.29 7.79
C ARG A 409 23.88 -5.33 8.45
N LEU A 410 24.06 -4.13 7.88
CA LEU A 410 24.93 -3.10 8.45
C LEU A 410 24.53 -2.75 9.88
N ARG A 411 23.23 -2.62 10.14
CA ARG A 411 22.69 -2.33 11.47
C ARG A 411 22.98 -3.44 12.47
N ALA A 412 22.80 -4.71 12.08
CA ALA A 412 23.14 -5.85 12.93
C ALA A 412 24.64 -5.90 13.27
N TYR A 413 25.51 -5.68 12.27
CA TYR A 413 26.95 -5.61 12.49
C TYR A 413 27.35 -4.43 13.39
N ALA A 414 26.81 -3.24 13.12
CA ALA A 414 27.07 -2.05 13.92
C ALA A 414 26.62 -2.23 15.38
N GLN A 415 25.47 -2.87 15.61
CA GLN A 415 24.95 -3.16 16.94
C GLN A 415 25.87 -4.08 17.75
N LEU A 416 26.42 -5.14 17.13
CA LEU A 416 27.39 -6.00 17.80
C LEU A 416 28.69 -5.24 18.07
N LEU A 417 29.22 -4.52 17.08
CA LEU A 417 30.51 -3.84 17.20
C LEU A 417 30.47 -2.67 18.20
N GLN A 418 29.31 -2.04 18.42
CA GLN A 418 29.19 -0.93 19.36
C GLN A 418 29.44 -1.33 20.82
N SER A 419 29.21 -2.60 21.19
CA SER A 419 29.47 -3.09 22.56
C SER A 419 30.91 -3.53 22.80
N TYR A 420 31.73 -3.72 21.75
CA TYR A 420 33.07 -4.28 21.86
C TYR A 420 34.13 -3.32 21.31
N LYS A 421 35.21 -3.10 22.07
CA LYS A 421 36.37 -2.34 21.58
C LYS A 421 37.22 -3.15 20.59
N VAL A 422 37.31 -4.46 20.80
CA VAL A 422 38.01 -5.43 19.95
C VAL A 422 37.18 -6.72 19.96
N VAL A 423 36.98 -7.32 18.78
CA VAL A 423 36.28 -8.61 18.64
C VAL A 423 37.07 -9.49 17.66
N GLY A 424 37.21 -10.77 17.99
CA GLY A 424 37.83 -11.75 17.09
C GLY A 424 36.87 -12.13 15.95
N LEU A 425 37.39 -12.29 14.73
CA LEU A 425 36.59 -12.65 13.56
C LEU A 425 35.88 -14.00 13.73
N GLU A 426 36.50 -14.97 14.40
CA GLU A 426 35.91 -16.29 14.64
C GLU A 426 34.69 -16.21 15.59
N SER A 427 34.79 -15.44 16.66
CA SER A 427 33.66 -15.20 17.58
C SER A 427 32.53 -14.44 16.90
N MET A 428 32.86 -13.48 16.02
CA MET A 428 31.88 -12.78 15.20
C MET A 428 31.18 -13.76 14.25
N ALA A 429 31.92 -14.60 13.53
CA ALA A 429 31.36 -15.62 12.64
C ALA A 429 30.42 -16.56 13.39
N GLN A 430 30.83 -17.09 14.55
CA GLN A 430 29.98 -17.95 15.38
C GLN A 430 28.69 -17.27 15.86
N SER A 431 28.73 -15.96 16.14
CA SER A 431 27.56 -15.19 16.60
C SER A 431 26.53 -14.95 15.49
N PHE A 432 26.99 -14.81 14.25
CA PHE A 432 26.14 -14.61 13.07
C PHE A 432 25.68 -15.93 12.42
N GLY A 433 26.41 -17.01 12.65
CA GLY A 433 26.19 -18.32 12.01
C GLY A 433 26.63 -18.31 10.55
#